data_AF-A0AAV2K4N7-F1
#
_entry.id   AF-A0AAV2K4N7-F1
#
_cell.length_a   1.000
_cell.length_b   1.000
_cell.length_c   1.000
_cell.angle_alpha   90.00
_cell.angle_beta   90.00
_cell.angle_gamma   90.00
#
_symmetry.space_group_name_H-M   'P 1'
#
loop_
_entity.id
_entity.type
_entity.pdbx_description
1 polymer ?
#
loop_
_entity_poly.entity_id
_entity_poly.type
_entity_poly.pdbx_seq_one_letter_code
_entity_poly.pdbx_strand_id
1 'polypeptide(L)'
;MDKEESGLADIPEESQHWARGQPPAKNHHHHHRGVCRPRPRHIQPPQIVSMEGLIERLERAVTRLEQLSVTMQVSSSLTNGNCANGMDGDMLQHVEAFDVLLRGPVSEYIRHSQAIGSDVQKHAEMVHEALQTQRTFLKMAATHQVPAKAELRDLLKPISEHIQEIQNFRERHRGSSLFNHLSAVSESIPALGWVAVTLKPGPYVKEMNDAATFYTNRVLKDYKESDRRHVDWVHSYLSIWTEMQSYIKQHHCTGLEWSKIGPIAPASLVSAAPGAPCPPPPPALGPPPVLPDDREAGSTPSQHSSLFAQLNQGMDITKGLKHVGDDKKTHKTPGQRSQTTVTAKTKAQGKASSPKASVQKRPPLLELDGKKWRVENFEQKHDLVIDETELKHVVYVFGCNNSTLQVKGKINSIIIDNCKKMGLVFENVVGIVEIINCKSIQLQVLGTVPTISINKTEGCQVYLSKESLNCDIVSAKSSEMNILIPKGEDDYKEFPVPEQFKTVWDGSKLVTEPTEIAG
;
A
#
# COMPACT_ATOMS: atom_id res chain seq x y z
N MET A 1 -47.31 -36.65 50.39
CA MET A 1 -46.82 -37.27 49.15
C MET A 1 -48.05 -37.63 48.33
N ASP A 2 -48.91 -36.64 48.03
CA ASP A 2 -48.81 -35.67 46.91
C ASP A 2 -48.90 -36.40 45.56
N LYS A 3 -49.81 -36.13 44.62
CA LYS A 3 -50.86 -35.11 44.48
C LYS A 3 -51.82 -35.58 43.37
N GLU A 4 -53.07 -35.16 43.42
CA GLU A 4 -54.14 -35.32 42.42
C GLU A 4 -53.82 -34.67 41.06
N GLU A 5 -54.37 -35.21 39.96
CA GLU A 5 -55.19 -34.43 39.00
C GLU A 5 -56.08 -35.33 38.11
N SER A 6 -57.36 -34.97 38.07
CA SER A 6 -58.47 -35.36 37.17
C SER A 6 -58.30 -34.74 35.78
N GLY A 7 -58.97 -35.10 34.66
CA GLY A 7 -60.04 -36.05 34.34
C GLY A 7 -60.44 -35.93 32.85
N LEU A 8 -61.01 -37.03 32.30
CA LEU A 8 -61.93 -37.26 31.15
C LEU A 8 -61.92 -36.30 29.92
N ALA A 9 -61.62 -36.74 28.68
CA ALA A 9 -62.39 -37.59 27.71
C ALA A 9 -63.65 -36.89 27.12
N ASP A 10 -64.10 -37.00 25.86
CA ASP A 10 -63.66 -37.55 24.56
C ASP A 10 -64.64 -37.00 23.47
N ILE A 11 -64.17 -36.92 22.21
CA ILE A 11 -64.72 -36.80 20.81
C ILE A 11 -66.24 -37.15 20.55
N PRO A 12 -66.96 -36.85 19.41
CA PRO A 12 -66.52 -36.80 18.00
C PRO A 12 -67.29 -35.93 16.93
N GLU A 13 -66.92 -36.22 15.67
CA GLU A 13 -67.08 -35.70 14.30
C GLU A 13 -68.48 -35.61 13.61
N GLU A 14 -68.48 -34.86 12.47
CA GLU A 14 -69.21 -35.00 11.18
C GLU A 14 -70.62 -34.42 10.85
N SER A 15 -70.61 -33.52 9.82
CA SER A 15 -71.31 -33.54 8.50
C SER A 15 -72.85 -33.40 8.29
N GLN A 16 -73.23 -32.27 7.65
CA GLN A 16 -74.21 -31.98 6.56
C GLN A 16 -75.71 -32.40 6.58
N HIS A 17 -76.65 -31.44 6.34
CA HIS A 17 -77.66 -31.43 5.23
C HIS A 17 -78.63 -30.20 5.24
N TRP A 18 -78.85 -29.59 4.04
CA TRP A 18 -80.05 -28.98 3.36
C TRP A 18 -81.10 -28.11 4.13
N ALA A 19 -81.88 -27.14 3.58
CA ALA A 19 -82.02 -26.41 2.30
C ALA A 19 -83.14 -25.32 2.38
N ARG A 20 -83.05 -24.28 1.52
CA ARG A 20 -84.09 -23.41 0.87
C ARG A 20 -84.99 -22.40 1.62
N GLY A 21 -85.03 -21.17 1.07
CA GLY A 21 -86.17 -20.22 1.09
C GLY A 21 -85.88 -18.90 0.33
N GLN A 22 -86.48 -18.69 -0.85
CA GLN A 22 -86.41 -17.47 -1.72
C GLN A 22 -87.43 -16.38 -1.31
N PRO A 23 -87.32 -15.11 -1.79
CA PRO A 23 -88.16 -14.64 -2.91
C PRO A 23 -87.43 -13.60 -3.83
N PRO A 24 -88.09 -12.78 -4.71
CA PRO A 24 -88.14 -12.98 -6.16
C PRO A 24 -87.53 -11.84 -7.02
N ALA A 25 -87.63 -12.03 -8.34
CA ALA A 25 -87.02 -11.29 -9.45
C ALA A 25 -87.64 -9.90 -9.80
N LYS A 26 -86.84 -8.98 -10.38
CA LYS A 26 -86.83 -8.59 -11.82
C LYS A 26 -86.02 -7.31 -12.10
N ASN A 27 -85.41 -7.31 -13.29
CA ASN A 27 -84.54 -6.33 -13.94
C ASN A 27 -85.06 -4.87 -13.96
N HIS A 28 -84.15 -3.88 -13.85
CA HIS A 28 -83.57 -3.20 -15.03
C HIS A 28 -82.67 -1.97 -14.69
N HIS A 29 -81.60 -1.84 -15.48
CA HIS A 29 -80.89 -0.61 -15.91
C HIS A 29 -79.80 0.03 -15.02
N HIS A 30 -78.56 -0.30 -15.41
CA HIS A 30 -77.38 0.58 -15.66
C HIS A 30 -76.92 1.61 -14.60
N HIS A 31 -75.82 1.27 -13.89
CA HIS A 31 -74.54 1.99 -13.95
C HIS A 31 -73.45 1.24 -13.14
N HIS A 32 -72.53 0.55 -13.82
CA HIS A 32 -71.37 -0.09 -13.17
C HIS A 32 -70.27 0.93 -12.90
N ARG A 33 -70.10 1.33 -11.63
CA ARG A 33 -68.77 1.69 -11.10
C ARG A 33 -68.08 0.40 -10.65
N GLY A 34 -67.09 -0.05 -11.41
CA GLY A 34 -66.24 -1.18 -11.05
C GLY A 34 -65.17 -0.76 -10.04
N VAL A 35 -65.28 -1.30 -8.82
CA VAL A 35 -64.19 -1.32 -7.83
C VAL A 35 -63.22 -2.45 -8.22
N CYS A 36 -61.93 -2.12 -8.23
CA CYS A 36 -60.82 -2.97 -8.61
C CYS A 36 -60.73 -4.27 -7.79
N ARG A 37 -60.64 -5.42 -8.48
CA ARG A 37 -60.08 -6.67 -7.94
C ARG A 37 -58.54 -6.61 -7.93
N PRO A 38 -57.85 -7.33 -7.03
CA PRO A 38 -56.39 -7.41 -7.02
C PRO A 38 -55.88 -8.18 -8.24
N ARG A 39 -54.86 -7.65 -8.92
CA ARG A 39 -54.18 -8.30 -10.06
C ARG A 39 -53.32 -9.49 -9.57
N PRO A 40 -53.24 -10.59 -10.32
CA PRO A 40 -52.24 -11.63 -10.07
C PRO A 40 -50.83 -11.10 -10.39
N ARG A 41 -49.85 -11.49 -9.58
CA ARG A 41 -48.43 -11.19 -9.81
C ARG A 41 -47.98 -11.80 -11.13
N HIS A 42 -47.60 -10.96 -12.09
CA HIS A 42 -46.83 -11.39 -13.25
C HIS A 42 -45.40 -11.68 -12.80
N ILE A 43 -45.05 -12.96 -12.76
CA ILE A 43 -43.64 -13.40 -12.73
C ILE A 43 -43.10 -13.17 -14.15
N GLN A 44 -42.09 -12.31 -14.30
CA GLN A 44 -41.36 -12.18 -15.57
C GLN A 44 -40.55 -13.46 -15.80
N PRO A 45 -40.59 -14.06 -17.01
CA PRO A 45 -39.69 -15.15 -17.34
C PRO A 45 -38.25 -14.61 -17.51
N PRO A 46 -37.22 -15.45 -17.29
CA PRO A 46 -35.83 -15.04 -17.50
C PRO A 46 -35.64 -14.65 -18.98
N GLN A 47 -34.99 -13.50 -19.20
CA GLN A 47 -34.60 -13.04 -20.53
C GLN A 47 -33.66 -14.07 -21.15
N ILE A 48 -34.19 -14.86 -22.08
CA ILE A 48 -33.37 -15.66 -23.00
C ILE A 48 -32.67 -14.63 -23.91
N VAL A 49 -31.36 -14.48 -23.73
CA VAL A 49 -30.53 -13.66 -24.61
C VAL A 49 -30.60 -14.32 -25.99
N SER A 50 -31.25 -13.66 -26.96
CA SER A 50 -31.37 -14.20 -28.31
C SER A 50 -29.97 -14.35 -28.93
N MET A 51 -29.75 -15.47 -29.61
CA MET A 51 -28.49 -15.76 -30.31
C MET A 51 -28.16 -14.67 -31.32
N GLU A 52 -29.16 -14.06 -31.96
CA GLU A 52 -28.98 -12.91 -32.86
C GLU A 52 -28.37 -11.70 -32.12
N GLY A 53 -28.78 -11.43 -30.89
CA GLY A 53 -28.22 -10.33 -30.09
C GLY A 53 -26.78 -10.57 -29.63
N LEU A 54 -26.38 -11.83 -29.46
CA LEU A 54 -24.98 -12.20 -29.18
C LEU A 54 -24.13 -12.15 -30.45
N ILE A 55 -24.68 -12.57 -31.59
CA ILE A 55 -24.01 -12.50 -32.89
C ILE A 55 -23.79 -11.04 -33.30
N GLU A 56 -24.77 -10.14 -33.18
CA GLU A 56 -24.57 -8.71 -33.47
C GLU A 56 -23.51 -8.06 -32.57
N ARG A 57 -23.42 -8.49 -31.30
CA ARG A 57 -22.38 -7.99 -30.38
C ARG A 57 -21.01 -8.53 -30.76
N LEU A 58 -20.93 -9.78 -31.21
CA LEU A 58 -19.69 -10.39 -31.69
C LEU A 58 -19.25 -9.75 -33.00
N GLU A 59 -20.14 -9.56 -33.97
CA GLU A 59 -19.86 -8.87 -35.24
C GLU A 59 -19.40 -7.43 -35.00
N ARG A 60 -20.02 -6.71 -34.06
CA ARG A 60 -19.60 -5.35 -33.69
C ARG A 60 -18.26 -5.31 -32.96
N ALA A 61 -17.91 -6.36 -32.21
CA ALA A 61 -16.60 -6.52 -31.59
C ALA A 61 -15.51 -6.91 -32.61
N VAL A 62 -15.83 -7.79 -33.56
CA VAL A 62 -14.95 -8.20 -34.65
C VAL A 62 -14.68 -7.02 -35.60
N THR A 63 -15.70 -6.25 -35.96
CA THR A 63 -15.54 -5.03 -36.78
C THR A 63 -14.60 -4.01 -36.10
N ARG A 64 -14.69 -3.88 -34.77
CA ARG A 64 -13.76 -3.03 -33.99
C ARG A 64 -12.34 -3.59 -33.96
N LEU A 65 -12.19 -4.91 -33.85
CA LEU A 65 -10.89 -5.58 -33.89
C LEU A 65 -10.24 -5.46 -35.27
N GLU A 66 -11.03 -5.57 -36.34
CA GLU A 66 -10.60 -5.39 -37.72
C GLU A 66 -10.21 -3.94 -38.01
N GLN A 67 -10.95 -2.94 -37.47
CA GLN A 67 -10.54 -1.53 -37.55
C GLN A 67 -9.23 -1.25 -36.81
N LEU A 68 -8.98 -1.90 -35.67
CA LEU A 68 -7.71 -1.82 -34.95
C LEU A 68 -6.58 -2.54 -35.70
N SER A 69 -6.86 -3.68 -36.35
CA SER A 69 -5.92 -4.43 -37.17
C SER A 69 -5.52 -3.66 -38.44
N VAL A 70 -6.48 -3.03 -39.12
CA VAL A 70 -6.23 -2.17 -40.28
C VAL A 70 -5.44 -0.92 -39.88
N THR A 71 -5.70 -0.34 -38.71
CA THR A 71 -4.91 0.79 -38.18
C THR A 71 -3.46 0.36 -37.87
N MET A 72 -3.24 -0.87 -37.40
CA MET A 72 -1.91 -1.45 -37.24
C MET A 72 -1.22 -1.78 -38.57
N GLN A 73 -1.95 -2.23 -39.60
CA GLN A 73 -1.36 -2.55 -40.92
C GLN A 73 -1.07 -1.31 -41.79
N VAL A 74 -1.81 -0.22 -41.60
CA VAL A 74 -1.49 1.08 -42.23
C VAL A 74 -0.21 1.66 -41.62
N SER A 75 0.04 1.40 -40.33
CA SER A 75 1.28 1.77 -39.64
C SER A 75 2.50 0.97 -40.13
N SER A 76 2.31 -0.25 -40.64
CA SER A 76 3.39 -1.08 -41.19
C SER A 76 3.64 -0.92 -42.70
N SER A 77 2.75 -0.22 -43.42
CA SER A 77 2.84 -0.06 -44.89
C SER A 77 3.45 1.26 -45.36
N LEU A 78 3.79 2.18 -44.44
CA LEU A 78 4.46 3.45 -44.77
C LEU A 78 5.98 3.44 -44.53
N THR A 79 6.57 2.34 -44.08
CA THR A 79 8.02 2.20 -43.88
C THR A 79 8.71 1.60 -45.10
N ASN A 80 8.55 2.22 -46.26
CA ASN A 80 9.47 2.02 -47.37
C ASN A 80 9.99 3.36 -47.88
N GLY A 81 10.97 3.89 -47.17
CA GLY A 81 11.72 5.07 -47.58
C GLY A 81 12.33 5.84 -46.40
N ASN A 82 13.66 5.83 -46.34
CA ASN A 82 14.53 6.68 -45.54
C ASN A 82 14.84 6.26 -44.07
N CYS A 83 16.05 5.75 -43.93
CA CYS A 83 16.77 5.49 -42.70
C CYS A 83 17.17 6.80 -42.00
N ALA A 84 16.50 7.14 -40.89
CA ALA A 84 17.02 8.03 -39.84
C ALA A 84 16.27 7.79 -38.49
N ASN A 85 17.02 7.33 -37.48
CA ASN A 85 16.73 7.31 -36.03
C ASN A 85 15.32 6.93 -35.51
N GLY A 86 15.11 5.64 -35.25
CA GLY A 86 13.92 5.08 -34.60
C GLY A 86 13.92 5.06 -33.06
N MET A 87 14.51 6.05 -32.36
CA MET A 87 14.49 6.12 -30.89
C MET A 87 13.59 7.22 -30.31
N ASP A 88 13.22 8.24 -31.11
CA ASP A 88 12.42 9.37 -30.61
C ASP A 88 10.92 9.04 -30.50
N GLY A 89 10.44 8.07 -31.29
CA GLY A 89 9.02 7.70 -31.34
C GLY A 89 8.50 6.97 -30.10
N ASP A 90 9.36 6.23 -29.39
CA ASP A 90 8.97 5.39 -28.25
C ASP A 90 8.79 6.21 -26.95
N MET A 91 9.61 7.25 -26.76
CA MET A 91 9.50 8.13 -25.59
C MET A 91 8.31 9.10 -25.66
N LEU A 92 7.88 9.49 -26.86
CA LEU A 92 6.65 10.28 -27.03
C LEU A 92 5.37 9.47 -26.74
N GLN A 93 5.41 8.14 -26.96
CA GLN A 93 4.27 7.26 -26.74
C GLN A 93 3.86 7.16 -25.27
N HIS A 94 4.81 7.15 -24.32
CA HIS A 94 4.43 7.10 -22.91
C HIS A 94 3.78 8.41 -22.43
N VAL A 95 4.19 9.56 -22.96
CA VAL A 95 3.53 10.84 -22.64
C VAL A 95 2.10 10.85 -23.17
N GLU A 96 1.89 10.34 -24.38
CA GLU A 96 0.56 10.22 -24.98
C GLU A 96 -0.33 9.22 -24.22
N ALA A 97 0.22 8.10 -23.76
CA ALA A 97 -0.49 7.15 -22.90
C ALA A 97 -0.92 7.80 -21.57
N PHE A 98 -0.08 8.65 -20.97
CA PHE A 98 -0.47 9.44 -19.80
C PHE A 98 -1.57 10.45 -20.13
N ASP A 99 -1.57 11.05 -21.33
CA ASP A 99 -2.63 11.94 -21.77
C ASP A 99 -3.99 11.24 -21.91
N VAL A 100 -4.00 9.97 -22.29
CA VAL A 100 -5.22 9.14 -22.29
C VAL A 100 -5.74 8.97 -20.86
N LEU A 101 -4.87 8.76 -19.87
CA LEU A 101 -5.26 8.69 -18.46
C LEU A 101 -5.88 10.01 -17.98
N LEU A 102 -5.31 11.15 -18.37
CA LEU A 102 -5.84 12.48 -18.04
C LEU A 102 -7.21 12.76 -18.69
N ARG A 103 -7.38 12.39 -19.97
CA ARG A 103 -8.64 12.61 -20.69
C ARG A 103 -9.73 11.58 -20.36
N GLY A 104 -9.36 10.42 -19.85
CA GLY A 104 -10.28 9.34 -19.48
C GLY A 104 -10.60 9.34 -17.98
N PRO A 105 -10.01 8.43 -17.18
CA PRO A 105 -10.32 8.26 -15.76
C PRO A 105 -10.32 9.55 -14.93
N VAL A 106 -9.33 10.43 -15.16
CA VAL A 106 -9.21 11.69 -14.41
C VAL A 106 -10.35 12.64 -14.78
N SER A 107 -10.71 12.75 -16.04
CA SER A 107 -11.84 13.60 -16.48
C SER A 107 -13.16 13.13 -15.86
N GLU A 108 -13.41 11.82 -15.85
CA GLU A 108 -14.61 11.26 -15.20
C GLU A 108 -14.64 11.52 -13.69
N TYR A 109 -13.50 11.34 -13.01
CA TYR A 109 -13.37 11.67 -11.59
C TYR A 109 -13.68 13.15 -11.30
N ILE A 110 -13.16 14.06 -12.13
CA ILE A 110 -13.41 15.51 -11.98
C ILE A 110 -14.90 15.80 -12.19
N ARG A 111 -15.52 15.22 -13.22
CA ARG A 111 -16.94 15.37 -13.50
C ARG A 111 -17.81 14.88 -12.32
N HIS A 112 -17.49 13.73 -11.75
CA HIS A 112 -18.19 13.20 -10.58
C HIS A 112 -17.95 14.04 -9.33
N SER A 113 -16.74 14.56 -9.14
CA SER A 113 -16.39 15.44 -8.02
C SER A 113 -17.14 16.77 -8.08
N GLN A 114 -17.29 17.35 -9.28
CA GLN A 114 -18.13 18.53 -9.52
C GLN A 114 -19.61 18.24 -9.27
N ALA A 115 -20.10 17.05 -9.65
CA ALA A 115 -21.48 16.66 -9.41
C ALA A 115 -21.83 16.48 -7.92
N ILE A 116 -20.85 16.14 -7.08
CA ILE A 116 -20.98 16.12 -5.61
C ILE A 116 -20.83 17.54 -5.04
N GLY A 117 -19.84 18.31 -5.51
CA GLY A 117 -19.59 19.68 -5.10
C GLY A 117 -18.85 19.81 -3.76
N SER A 118 -18.90 21.01 -3.18
CA SER A 118 -18.32 21.33 -1.86
C SER A 118 -16.81 21.03 -1.78
N ASP A 119 -16.35 20.47 -0.68
CA ASP A 119 -14.94 20.13 -0.44
C ASP A 119 -14.42 19.07 -1.42
N VAL A 120 -15.28 18.17 -1.93
CA VAL A 120 -14.88 17.11 -2.87
C VAL A 120 -14.47 17.70 -4.21
N GLN A 121 -15.21 18.69 -4.72
CA GLN A 121 -14.85 19.39 -5.95
C GLN A 121 -13.50 20.09 -5.82
N LYS A 122 -13.31 20.90 -4.76
CA LYS A 122 -12.05 21.64 -4.54
C LYS A 122 -10.86 20.69 -4.42
N HIS A 123 -11.04 19.59 -3.69
CA HIS A 123 -9.99 18.60 -3.53
C HIS A 123 -9.64 17.91 -4.85
N ALA A 124 -10.63 17.68 -5.72
CA ALA A 124 -10.41 17.11 -7.04
C ALA A 124 -9.68 18.07 -7.99
N GLU A 125 -9.97 19.38 -7.92
CA GLU A 125 -9.22 20.40 -8.66
C GLU A 125 -7.73 20.39 -8.28
N MET A 126 -7.40 20.28 -6.99
CA MET A 126 -6.01 20.16 -6.53
C MET A 126 -5.33 18.90 -7.06
N VAL A 127 -6.03 17.75 -7.07
CA VAL A 127 -5.52 16.49 -7.66
C VAL A 127 -5.26 16.65 -9.17
N HIS A 128 -6.13 17.38 -9.88
CA HIS A 128 -5.96 17.64 -11.30
C HIS A 128 -4.68 18.43 -11.58
N GLU A 129 -4.44 19.51 -10.85
CA GLU A 129 -3.20 20.31 -10.96
C GLU A 129 -1.96 19.46 -10.66
N ALA A 130 -2.01 18.61 -9.63
CA ALA A 130 -0.92 17.70 -9.28
C ALA A 130 -0.59 16.72 -10.42
N LEU A 131 -1.60 16.16 -11.08
CA LEU A 131 -1.45 15.26 -12.22
C LEU A 131 -0.94 15.98 -13.48
N GLN A 132 -1.33 17.25 -13.70
CA GLN A 132 -0.76 18.07 -14.77
C GLN A 132 0.72 18.38 -14.53
N THR A 133 1.10 18.67 -13.29
CA THR A 133 2.51 18.84 -12.89
C THR A 133 3.30 17.54 -13.11
N GLN A 134 2.72 16.39 -12.75
CA GLN A 134 3.34 15.09 -13.01
C GLN A 134 3.52 14.83 -14.51
N ARG A 135 2.53 15.17 -15.35
CA ARG A 135 2.66 15.08 -16.81
C ARG A 135 3.80 15.94 -17.34
N THR A 136 3.94 17.17 -16.84
CA THR A 136 5.02 18.08 -17.24
C THR A 136 6.39 17.50 -16.87
N PHE A 137 6.48 16.88 -15.71
CA PHE A 137 7.67 16.14 -15.28
C PHE A 137 7.96 14.92 -16.17
N LEU A 138 6.95 14.12 -16.54
CA LEU A 138 7.12 12.98 -17.45
C LEU A 138 7.62 13.42 -18.84
N LYS A 139 7.10 14.52 -19.37
CA LYS A 139 7.61 15.13 -20.62
C LYS A 139 9.08 15.53 -20.53
N MET A 140 9.49 16.04 -19.38
CA MET A 140 10.89 16.39 -19.15
C MET A 140 11.76 15.13 -19.11
N ALA A 141 11.34 14.10 -18.38
CA ALA A 141 12.05 12.83 -18.32
C ALA A 141 12.17 12.15 -19.69
N ALA A 142 11.15 12.28 -20.55
CA ALA A 142 11.14 11.76 -21.92
C ALA A 142 12.21 12.38 -22.83
N THR A 143 12.67 13.59 -22.53
CA THR A 143 13.57 14.38 -23.40
C THR A 143 14.95 14.64 -22.80
N HIS A 144 15.11 14.42 -21.49
CA HIS A 144 16.34 14.73 -20.75
C HIS A 144 16.94 13.48 -20.10
N GLN A 145 18.26 13.52 -19.91
CA GLN A 145 18.96 12.55 -19.07
C GLN A 145 18.74 12.86 -17.58
N VAL A 146 18.81 11.81 -16.76
CA VAL A 146 18.66 11.92 -15.30
C VAL A 146 19.69 12.91 -14.72
N PRO A 147 19.26 13.88 -13.90
CA PRO A 147 20.16 14.86 -13.30
C PRO A 147 20.85 14.31 -12.05
N ALA A 148 21.76 15.11 -11.46
CA ALA A 148 22.39 14.72 -10.21
C ALA A 148 21.34 14.58 -9.10
N LYS A 149 21.62 13.74 -8.08
CA LYS A 149 20.66 13.45 -6.99
C LYS A 149 20.12 14.71 -6.30
N ALA A 150 20.92 15.77 -6.18
CA ALA A 150 20.47 17.03 -5.57
C ALA A 150 19.45 17.74 -6.47
N GLU A 151 19.77 17.89 -7.74
CA GLU A 151 18.94 18.53 -8.76
C GLU A 151 17.64 17.74 -9.01
N LEU A 152 17.69 16.40 -8.95
CA LEU A 152 16.51 15.55 -9.04
C LEU A 152 15.52 15.82 -7.89
N ARG A 153 16.01 16.08 -6.67
CA ARG A 153 15.13 16.44 -5.55
C ARG A 153 14.46 17.79 -5.77
N ASP A 154 15.20 18.76 -6.28
CA ASP A 154 14.65 20.08 -6.59
C ASP A 154 13.62 19.98 -7.73
N LEU A 155 13.88 19.11 -8.70
CA LEU A 155 12.98 18.85 -9.82
C LEU A 155 11.66 18.19 -9.39
N LEU A 156 11.71 17.30 -8.40
CA LEU A 156 10.53 16.64 -7.83
C LEU A 156 9.73 17.54 -6.88
N LYS A 157 10.30 18.68 -6.45
CA LYS A 157 9.72 19.56 -5.44
C LYS A 157 8.26 19.97 -5.72
N PRO A 158 7.88 20.38 -6.94
CA PRO A 158 6.50 20.77 -7.23
C PRO A 158 5.49 19.64 -7.01
N ILE A 159 5.88 18.39 -7.31
CA ILE A 159 5.00 17.22 -7.07
C ILE A 159 4.79 17.00 -5.56
N SER A 160 5.82 17.15 -4.74
CA SER A 160 5.67 17.10 -3.27
C SER A 160 4.74 18.17 -2.74
N GLU A 161 4.90 19.40 -3.24
CA GLU A 161 4.15 20.54 -2.74
C GLU A 161 2.66 20.31 -2.98
N HIS A 162 2.28 19.80 -4.16
CA HIS A 162 0.91 19.36 -4.42
C HIS A 162 0.44 18.23 -3.50
N ILE A 163 1.24 17.16 -3.33
CA ILE A 163 0.89 16.04 -2.43
C ILE A 163 0.57 16.57 -1.02
N GLN A 164 1.43 17.45 -0.49
CA GLN A 164 1.26 18.01 0.83
C GLN A 164 0.09 19.00 0.90
N GLU A 165 -0.13 19.80 -0.13
CA GLU A 165 -1.27 20.72 -0.20
C GLU A 165 -2.60 19.95 -0.10
N ILE A 166 -2.72 18.85 -0.86
CA ILE A 166 -3.87 17.95 -0.87
C ILE A 166 -4.06 17.31 0.52
N GLN A 167 -2.99 16.79 1.13
CA GLN A 167 -3.06 16.23 2.49
C GLN A 167 -3.49 17.27 3.53
N ASN A 168 -2.92 18.46 3.48
CA ASN A 168 -3.24 19.57 4.37
C ASN A 168 -4.69 20.06 4.18
N PHE A 169 -5.23 20.01 2.97
CA PHE A 169 -6.61 20.34 2.69
C PHE A 169 -7.55 19.46 3.52
N ARG A 170 -7.34 18.13 3.50
CA ARG A 170 -8.12 17.20 4.33
C ARG A 170 -7.94 17.47 5.83
N GLU A 171 -6.73 17.77 6.30
CA GLU A 171 -6.48 18.07 7.71
C GLU A 171 -7.20 19.30 8.23
N ARG A 172 -7.34 20.33 7.37
CA ARG A 172 -8.07 21.57 7.69
C ARG A 172 -9.59 21.39 7.65
N HIS A 173 -10.07 20.35 6.96
CA HIS A 173 -11.50 20.06 6.77
C HIS A 173 -11.94 18.79 7.53
N ARG A 174 -11.41 18.56 8.74
CA ARG A 174 -11.77 17.39 9.59
C ARG A 174 -13.25 17.32 9.99
N GLY A 175 -13.95 18.45 9.99
CA GLY A 175 -15.39 18.52 10.27
C GLY A 175 -16.28 18.31 9.05
N SER A 176 -15.73 18.03 7.87
CA SER A 176 -16.51 17.87 6.64
C SER A 176 -17.43 16.64 6.72
N SER A 177 -18.68 16.76 6.28
CA SER A 177 -19.58 15.62 6.12
C SER A 177 -19.09 14.62 5.06
N LEU A 178 -18.19 15.07 4.17
CA LEU A 178 -17.59 14.29 3.10
C LEU A 178 -16.17 13.82 3.46
N PHE A 179 -15.81 13.78 4.75
CA PHE A 179 -14.46 13.48 5.22
C PHE A 179 -13.89 12.14 4.74
N ASN A 180 -14.72 11.11 4.52
CA ASN A 180 -14.26 9.84 3.93
C ASN A 180 -13.79 10.01 2.47
N HIS A 181 -14.39 10.92 1.70
CA HIS A 181 -13.92 11.26 0.34
C HIS A 181 -12.57 11.96 0.41
N LEU A 182 -12.45 12.94 1.31
CA LEU A 182 -11.19 13.66 1.52
C LEU A 182 -10.08 12.73 2.00
N SER A 183 -10.40 11.77 2.88
CA SER A 183 -9.44 10.80 3.39
C SER A 183 -9.03 9.78 2.32
N ALA A 184 -9.95 9.33 1.46
CA ALA A 184 -9.59 8.49 0.33
C ALA A 184 -8.56 9.17 -0.58
N VAL A 185 -8.69 10.49 -0.77
CA VAL A 185 -7.76 11.27 -1.58
C VAL A 185 -6.43 11.52 -0.88
N SER A 186 -6.45 12.04 0.36
CA SER A 186 -5.23 12.42 1.08
C SER A 186 -4.31 11.25 1.40
N GLU A 187 -4.89 10.07 1.68
CA GLU A 187 -4.11 8.89 2.05
C GLU A 187 -3.54 8.15 0.83
N SER A 188 -4.07 8.38 -0.38
CA SER A 188 -3.57 7.74 -1.60
C SER A 188 -2.83 8.66 -2.56
N ILE A 189 -2.97 9.99 -2.44
CA ILE A 189 -2.26 10.94 -3.29
C ILE A 189 -0.71 10.80 -3.28
N PRO A 190 -0.05 10.27 -2.23
CA PRO A 190 1.38 9.97 -2.30
C PRO A 190 1.76 9.04 -3.46
N ALA A 191 0.81 8.31 -4.05
CA ALA A 191 1.01 7.55 -5.29
C ALA A 191 1.70 8.34 -6.40
N LEU A 192 1.48 9.65 -6.50
CA LEU A 192 2.17 10.51 -7.49
C LEU A 192 3.69 10.50 -7.32
N GLY A 193 4.20 10.14 -6.15
CA GLY A 193 5.62 9.95 -5.84
C GLY A 193 6.26 8.73 -6.49
N TRP A 194 5.51 7.89 -7.23
CA TRP A 194 6.05 6.69 -7.90
C TRP A 194 7.23 7.01 -8.83
N VAL A 195 7.28 8.23 -9.37
CA VAL A 195 8.37 8.72 -10.24
C VAL A 195 9.74 8.76 -9.55
N ALA A 196 9.77 8.71 -8.21
CA ALA A 196 10.98 8.60 -7.40
C ALA A 196 11.26 7.16 -6.90
N VAL A 197 10.37 6.21 -7.18
CA VAL A 197 10.49 4.82 -6.74
C VAL A 197 11.28 4.01 -7.78
N THR A 198 12.32 3.33 -7.32
CA THR A 198 13.11 2.41 -8.14
C THR A 198 12.67 0.97 -7.90
N LEU A 199 12.83 0.11 -8.91
CA LEU A 199 12.55 -1.32 -8.89
C LEU A 199 11.07 -1.73 -8.82
N LYS A 200 10.23 -1.05 -8.04
CA LYS A 200 8.83 -1.47 -7.79
C LYS A 200 7.81 -0.31 -7.75
N PRO A 201 7.74 0.57 -8.75
CA PRO A 201 6.75 1.68 -8.78
C PRO A 201 5.30 1.20 -8.88
N GLY A 202 5.02 0.12 -9.62
CA GLY A 202 3.66 -0.44 -9.74
C GLY A 202 3.08 -0.94 -8.40
N PRO A 203 3.79 -1.83 -7.67
CA PRO A 203 3.38 -2.25 -6.33
C PRO A 203 3.20 -1.08 -5.35
N TYR A 204 4.04 -0.05 -5.43
CA TYR A 204 3.89 1.15 -4.61
C TYR A 204 2.56 1.87 -4.87
N VAL A 205 2.18 2.11 -6.13
CA VAL A 205 0.88 2.71 -6.46
C VAL A 205 -0.29 1.81 -6.03
N LYS A 206 -0.13 0.49 -6.10
CA LYS A 206 -1.13 -0.47 -5.60
C LYS A 206 -1.39 -0.28 -4.11
N GLU A 207 -0.34 -0.18 -3.29
CA GLU A 207 -0.49 0.04 -1.84
C GLU A 207 -1.24 1.34 -1.53
N MET A 208 -0.96 2.41 -2.28
CA MET A 208 -1.69 3.67 -2.16
C MET A 208 -3.16 3.52 -2.58
N ASN A 209 -3.45 2.75 -3.63
CA ASN A 209 -4.82 2.44 -4.03
C ASN A 209 -5.58 1.59 -2.99
N ASP A 210 -4.88 0.67 -2.31
CA ASP A 210 -5.45 -0.11 -1.21
C ASP A 210 -5.83 0.82 -0.03
N ALA A 211 -5.01 1.85 0.24
CA ALA A 211 -5.35 2.89 1.21
C ALA A 211 -6.57 3.73 0.79
N ALA A 212 -6.69 4.12 -0.49
CA ALA A 212 -7.91 4.76 -1.01
C ALA A 212 -9.13 3.86 -0.78
N THR A 213 -9.00 2.58 -1.11
CA THR A 213 -10.07 1.58 -1.04
C THR A 213 -10.65 1.45 0.36
N PHE A 214 -9.82 1.55 1.40
CA PHE A 214 -10.27 1.52 2.79
C PHE A 214 -11.32 2.62 3.09
N TYR A 215 -11.10 3.84 2.61
CA TYR A 215 -12.01 4.96 2.84
C TYR A 215 -13.17 4.98 1.84
N THR A 216 -12.93 4.62 0.58
CA THR A 216 -14.02 4.55 -0.42
C THR A 216 -15.01 3.44 -0.10
N ASN A 217 -14.60 2.34 0.53
CA ASN A 217 -15.54 1.33 1.05
C ASN A 217 -16.52 1.91 2.08
N ARG A 218 -16.09 2.89 2.88
CA ARG A 218 -16.97 3.61 3.82
C ARG A 218 -17.93 4.53 3.04
N VAL A 219 -17.45 5.21 2.01
CA VAL A 219 -18.31 5.98 1.10
C VAL A 219 -19.37 5.08 0.44
N LEU A 220 -18.97 3.91 -0.07
CA LEU A 220 -19.92 2.96 -0.63
C LEU A 220 -20.93 2.50 0.41
N LYS A 221 -20.50 2.20 1.64
CA LYS A 221 -21.41 1.82 2.72
C LYS A 221 -22.47 2.90 2.99
N ASP A 222 -22.06 4.16 3.03
CA ASP A 222 -22.94 5.28 3.41
C ASP A 222 -23.87 5.72 2.26
N TYR A 223 -23.46 5.55 1.00
CA TYR A 223 -24.15 6.15 -0.16
C TYR A 223 -24.68 5.15 -1.20
N LYS A 224 -24.35 3.84 -1.15
CA LYS A 224 -24.73 2.86 -2.18
C LYS A 224 -26.23 2.77 -2.50
N GLU A 225 -27.09 3.00 -1.51
CA GLU A 225 -28.54 2.92 -1.61
C GLU A 225 -29.20 4.30 -1.60
N SER A 226 -28.41 5.36 -1.36
CA SER A 226 -28.88 6.72 -1.16
C SER A 226 -28.61 7.59 -2.38
N ASP A 227 -27.36 7.68 -2.82
CA ASP A 227 -26.93 8.58 -3.89
C ASP A 227 -25.83 7.95 -4.75
N ARG A 228 -26.22 7.63 -5.99
CA ARG A 228 -25.36 7.00 -6.98
C ARG A 228 -24.15 7.85 -7.39
N ARG A 229 -24.22 9.18 -7.25
CA ARG A 229 -23.09 10.08 -7.61
C ARG A 229 -21.82 9.74 -6.82
N HIS A 230 -21.97 9.35 -5.56
CA HIS A 230 -20.85 8.96 -4.69
C HIS A 230 -20.29 7.59 -5.08
N VAL A 231 -21.14 6.66 -5.52
CA VAL A 231 -20.72 5.36 -6.02
C VAL A 231 -19.90 5.52 -7.30
N ASP A 232 -20.40 6.31 -8.25
CA ASP A 232 -19.70 6.56 -9.50
C ASP A 232 -18.39 7.36 -9.26
N TRP A 233 -18.38 8.27 -8.28
CA TRP A 233 -17.16 8.94 -7.82
C TRP A 233 -16.11 7.96 -7.28
N VAL A 234 -16.52 6.98 -6.46
CA VAL A 234 -15.60 5.95 -5.94
C VAL A 234 -14.98 5.15 -7.09
N HIS A 235 -15.80 4.68 -8.04
CA HIS A 235 -15.30 3.90 -9.15
C HIS A 235 -14.36 4.69 -10.06
N SER A 236 -14.70 5.94 -10.38
CA SER A 236 -13.84 6.81 -11.19
C SER A 236 -12.53 7.15 -10.47
N TYR A 237 -12.55 7.42 -9.17
CA TYR A 237 -11.33 7.70 -8.41
C TYR A 237 -10.37 6.50 -8.35
N LEU A 238 -10.88 5.30 -8.04
CA LEU A 238 -10.06 4.08 -8.01
C LEU A 238 -9.55 3.67 -9.40
N SER A 239 -10.29 4.02 -10.46
CA SER A 239 -9.88 3.78 -11.85
C SER A 239 -8.60 4.55 -12.20
N ILE A 240 -8.41 5.78 -11.68
CA ILE A 240 -7.16 6.55 -11.88
C ILE A 240 -5.94 5.72 -11.48
N TRP A 241 -5.96 5.14 -10.28
CA TRP A 241 -4.82 4.39 -9.74
C TRP A 241 -4.66 3.01 -10.39
N THR A 242 -5.75 2.43 -10.88
CA THR A 242 -5.71 1.17 -11.64
C THR A 242 -5.07 1.39 -13.01
N GLU A 243 -5.49 2.44 -13.73
CA GLU A 243 -4.89 2.81 -15.02
C GLU A 243 -3.45 3.31 -14.85
N MET A 244 -3.13 4.02 -13.75
CA MET A 244 -1.75 4.40 -13.42
C MET A 244 -0.85 3.18 -13.25
N GLN A 245 -1.32 2.11 -12.59
CA GLN A 245 -0.56 0.85 -12.48
C GLN A 245 -0.34 0.20 -13.85
N SER A 246 -1.37 0.18 -14.70
CA SER A 246 -1.27 -0.31 -16.08
C SER A 246 -0.25 0.49 -16.89
N TYR A 247 -0.30 1.82 -16.79
CA TYR A 247 0.65 2.75 -17.42
C TYR A 247 2.09 2.48 -16.97
N ILE A 248 2.33 2.41 -15.65
CA ILE A 248 3.65 2.12 -15.09
C ILE A 248 4.15 0.75 -15.54
N LYS A 249 3.29 -0.26 -15.56
CA LYS A 249 3.66 -1.62 -16.00
C LYS A 249 4.10 -1.65 -17.47
N GLN A 250 3.47 -0.84 -18.31
CA GLN A 250 3.73 -0.81 -19.76
C GLN A 250 4.98 0.01 -20.10
N HIS A 251 5.21 1.14 -19.43
CA HIS A 251 6.24 2.11 -19.82
C HIS A 251 7.36 2.34 -18.80
N HIS A 252 7.18 1.94 -17.54
CA HIS A 252 8.09 2.28 -16.44
C HIS A 252 8.21 1.14 -15.40
N CYS A 253 8.26 -0.10 -15.86
CA CYS A 253 8.07 -1.29 -15.02
C CYS A 253 9.06 -1.37 -13.84
N THR A 254 10.32 -0.94 -14.06
CA THR A 254 11.40 -0.99 -13.05
C THR A 254 11.76 0.38 -12.46
N GLY A 255 10.95 1.39 -12.72
CA GLY A 255 11.21 2.78 -12.35
C GLY A 255 10.96 3.71 -13.53
N LEU A 256 10.95 5.01 -13.27
CA LEU A 256 10.83 6.03 -14.30
C LEU A 256 11.95 5.90 -15.34
N GLU A 257 11.56 5.85 -16.60
CA GLU A 257 12.50 5.80 -17.72
C GLU A 257 12.84 7.23 -18.17
N TRP A 258 14.14 7.53 -18.15
CA TRP A 258 14.68 8.81 -18.63
C TRP A 258 15.21 8.64 -20.04
N SER A 259 15.25 9.73 -20.80
CA SER A 259 15.91 9.72 -22.10
C SER A 259 17.38 9.34 -21.96
N LYS A 260 17.84 8.47 -22.86
CA LYS A 260 19.27 8.12 -23.01
C LYS A 260 20.02 9.15 -23.87
N ILE A 261 19.28 10.00 -24.58
CA ILE A 261 19.80 10.94 -25.57
C ILE A 261 19.12 12.29 -25.31
N GLY A 262 19.89 13.30 -24.94
CA GLY A 262 19.35 14.62 -24.60
C GLY A 262 20.20 15.34 -23.56
N PRO A 263 19.92 16.62 -23.29
CA PRO A 263 20.60 17.35 -22.22
C PRO A 263 20.25 16.78 -20.84
N ILE A 264 21.11 17.02 -19.86
CA ILE A 264 20.81 16.71 -18.46
C ILE A 264 19.64 17.59 -18.01
N ALA A 265 18.67 17.00 -17.31
CA ALA A 265 17.51 17.75 -16.85
C ALA A 265 17.91 18.93 -15.95
N PRO A 266 17.29 20.11 -16.10
CA PRO A 266 17.54 21.22 -15.18
C PRO A 266 17.04 20.87 -13.77
N ALA A 267 17.51 21.60 -12.76
CA ALA A 267 17.05 21.45 -11.37
C ALA A 267 15.60 21.94 -11.14
N SER A 268 14.94 22.49 -12.16
CA SER A 268 13.63 23.13 -12.07
C SER A 268 12.74 22.69 -13.23
N LEU A 269 11.48 22.33 -12.92
CA LEU A 269 10.45 22.02 -13.93
C LEU A 269 10.03 23.27 -14.72
N VAL A 270 10.32 24.46 -14.19
CA VAL A 270 10.08 25.75 -14.84
C VAL A 270 11.37 26.20 -15.52
N SER A 271 11.38 26.19 -16.85
CA SER A 271 12.46 26.79 -17.64
C SER A 271 12.22 28.29 -17.73
N ALA A 272 13.20 29.10 -17.32
CA ALA A 272 13.16 30.54 -17.56
C ALA A 272 13.22 30.80 -19.08
N ALA A 273 12.38 31.70 -19.57
CA ALA A 273 12.34 32.11 -20.97
C ALA A 273 13.74 32.55 -21.48
N PRO A 274 14.05 32.37 -22.78
CA PRO A 274 15.37 32.70 -23.31
C PRO A 274 15.52 34.22 -23.43
N GLY A 275 16.47 34.80 -22.70
CA GLY A 275 16.84 36.21 -22.88
C GLY A 275 17.82 36.76 -21.86
N ALA A 276 19.13 36.62 -22.14
CA ALA A 276 20.19 37.63 -21.97
C ALA A 276 21.58 36.96 -21.78
N PRO A 277 22.66 37.51 -22.36
CA PRO A 277 23.99 36.92 -22.33
C PRO A 277 24.66 37.01 -20.95
N CYS A 278 25.45 35.99 -20.60
CA CYS A 278 26.20 35.89 -19.36
C CYS A 278 27.24 37.02 -19.19
N PRO A 279 27.45 37.57 -17.98
CA PRO A 279 28.58 38.44 -17.69
C PRO A 279 29.88 37.62 -17.53
N PRO A 280 31.06 38.20 -17.85
CA PRO A 280 32.35 37.51 -17.79
C PRO A 280 32.84 37.28 -16.35
N PRO A 281 33.73 36.28 -16.12
CA PRO A 281 34.19 35.90 -14.79
C PRO A 281 35.18 36.92 -14.20
N PRO A 282 35.11 37.24 -12.90
CA PRO A 282 36.11 38.11 -12.25
C PRO A 282 37.42 37.37 -11.93
N PRO A 283 38.56 38.09 -11.83
CA PRO A 283 39.90 37.51 -11.66
C PRO A 283 40.16 37.02 -10.22
N ALA A 284 41.01 36.00 -10.10
CA ALA A 284 41.41 35.39 -8.83
C ALA A 284 42.34 36.28 -7.99
N LEU A 285 42.05 36.48 -6.70
CA LEU A 285 42.97 37.06 -5.72
C LEU A 285 42.80 36.43 -4.31
N GLY A 286 43.90 35.84 -3.81
CA GLY A 286 44.45 36.03 -2.45
C GLY A 286 43.82 35.31 -1.23
N PRO A 287 44.64 34.71 -0.31
CA PRO A 287 44.19 34.09 0.94
C PRO A 287 43.93 35.11 2.08
N PRO A 288 43.22 34.73 3.17
CA PRO A 288 42.46 35.65 4.01
C PRO A 288 43.21 36.15 5.28
N PRO A 289 42.84 37.31 5.84
CA PRO A 289 43.10 37.66 7.23
C PRO A 289 41.84 37.55 8.12
N VAL A 290 42.07 37.46 9.43
CA VAL A 290 41.14 37.01 10.49
C VAL A 290 40.65 38.19 11.37
N LEU A 291 39.43 38.04 11.94
CA LEU A 291 38.80 38.70 13.12
C LEU A 291 38.11 40.08 12.94
N PRO A 292 37.13 40.49 13.80
CA PRO A 292 36.28 39.80 14.79
C PRO A 292 34.75 40.08 14.69
N ASP A 293 33.99 39.49 15.62
CA ASP A 293 32.53 39.43 15.88
C ASP A 293 31.75 40.78 15.96
N ASP A 294 30.49 40.83 15.45
CA ASP A 294 29.24 41.15 16.18
C ASP A 294 28.03 41.50 15.25
N ARG A 295 26.89 40.82 15.52
CA ARG A 295 25.46 41.22 15.38
C ARG A 295 24.62 40.97 14.12
N GLU A 296 23.74 39.97 14.29
CA GLU A 296 22.28 39.89 14.05
C GLU A 296 21.65 40.43 12.74
N ALA A 297 21.10 39.50 11.94
CA ALA A 297 19.70 39.54 11.48
C ALA A 297 19.30 38.17 10.88
N GLY A 298 18.14 37.67 11.28
CA GLY A 298 17.72 36.28 11.06
C GLY A 298 17.28 35.92 9.65
N SER A 299 17.43 34.64 9.33
CA SER A 299 16.57 33.92 8.39
C SER A 299 16.42 32.47 8.86
N THR A 300 15.18 32.04 9.02
CA THR A 300 14.78 30.68 9.35
C THR A 300 15.08 29.74 8.17
N PRO A 301 15.79 28.61 8.37
CA PRO A 301 15.88 27.59 7.34
C PRO A 301 14.54 26.88 7.18
N SER A 302 13.99 26.91 5.97
CA SER A 302 12.72 26.30 5.59
C SER A 302 12.74 24.77 5.79
N GLN A 303 11.70 24.26 6.46
CA GLN A 303 11.35 22.85 6.70
C GLN A 303 11.16 21.98 5.43
N HIS A 304 11.51 22.48 4.24
CA HIS A 304 11.06 22.00 2.94
C HIS A 304 11.98 20.93 2.32
N SER A 305 13.20 20.76 2.84
CA SER A 305 14.16 19.73 2.40
C SER A 305 14.00 18.39 3.13
N SER A 306 13.13 18.33 4.15
CA SER A 306 12.95 17.15 5.01
C SER A 306 12.12 16.06 4.34
N LEU A 307 11.10 16.40 3.56
CA LEU A 307 10.12 15.43 3.04
C LEU A 307 10.69 14.45 2.01
N PHE A 308 11.54 14.91 1.08
CA PHE A 308 12.20 14.01 0.11
C PHE A 308 13.43 13.30 0.66
N ALA A 309 14.09 13.89 1.65
CA ALA A 309 15.09 13.18 2.43
C ALA A 309 14.42 12.06 3.24
N GLN A 310 13.23 12.30 3.81
CA GLN A 310 12.44 11.31 4.57
C GLN A 310 11.83 10.22 3.69
N LEU A 311 11.37 10.54 2.48
CA LEU A 311 10.93 9.55 1.49
C LEU A 311 12.07 8.65 1.00
N ASN A 312 13.31 9.14 0.99
CA ASN A 312 14.51 8.33 0.70
C ASN A 312 15.16 7.71 1.97
N GLN A 313 14.60 7.90 3.16
CA GLN A 313 15.18 7.44 4.44
C GLN A 313 14.34 6.40 5.20
N GLY A 314 13.07 6.16 4.85
CA GLY A 314 12.24 5.20 5.59
C GLY A 314 12.11 5.54 7.08
N MET A 315 12.15 4.53 7.97
CA MET A 315 11.76 4.54 9.40
C MET A 315 12.44 5.54 10.39
N ASP A 316 13.04 6.65 9.95
CA ASP A 316 13.77 7.61 10.82
C ASP A 316 13.03 8.95 11.06
N ILE A 317 11.72 9.04 10.76
CA ILE A 317 10.89 10.26 10.89
C ILE A 317 10.68 10.75 12.35
N THR A 318 11.03 9.98 13.38
CA THR A 318 10.70 10.33 14.78
C THR A 318 11.72 11.23 15.49
N LYS A 319 12.80 11.66 14.84
CA LYS A 319 13.87 12.47 15.47
C LYS A 319 13.71 14.00 15.36
N GLY A 320 12.68 14.51 14.68
CA GLY A 320 12.59 15.93 14.29
C GLY A 320 11.57 16.82 15.02
N LEU A 321 10.76 16.30 15.95
CA LEU A 321 9.71 17.10 16.60
C LEU A 321 10.25 17.86 17.82
N LYS A 322 10.20 19.20 17.77
CA LYS A 322 10.56 20.10 18.89
C LYS A 322 9.65 19.85 20.10
N HIS A 323 10.26 19.71 21.27
CA HIS A 323 9.60 19.57 22.57
C HIS A 323 8.87 20.87 22.94
N VAL A 324 7.59 20.78 23.31
CA VAL A 324 6.83 21.87 23.94
C VAL A 324 7.34 22.03 25.38
N GLY A 325 7.73 23.23 25.79
CA GLY A 325 8.16 23.53 27.16
C GLY A 325 7.03 23.31 28.18
N ASP A 326 7.39 22.81 29.36
CA ASP A 326 6.49 22.44 30.46
C ASP A 326 5.74 23.63 31.11
N ASP A 327 5.95 24.85 30.63
CA ASP A 327 5.24 26.07 31.04
C ASP A 327 3.82 26.20 30.47
N LYS A 328 3.39 25.31 29.55
CA LYS A 328 2.05 25.33 28.92
C LYS A 328 1.07 24.25 29.36
N LYS A 329 1.31 23.55 30.46
CA LYS A 329 0.31 22.64 31.06
C LYS A 329 -0.08 23.13 32.45
N THR A 330 -1.07 24.00 32.48
CA THR A 330 -1.80 24.38 33.68
C THR A 330 -2.69 23.22 34.16
N HIS A 331 -2.75 23.06 35.49
CA HIS A 331 -3.75 22.34 36.29
C HIS A 331 -3.36 20.95 36.86
N LYS A 332 -2.74 20.91 38.05
CA LYS A 332 -3.41 20.71 39.37
C LYS A 332 -2.42 20.65 40.54
N THR A 333 -2.54 21.68 41.37
CA THR A 333 -2.34 21.85 42.83
C THR A 333 -1.52 20.85 43.66
N PRO A 334 -0.59 21.33 44.51
CA PRO A 334 0.22 20.54 45.45
C PRO A 334 -0.46 20.35 46.81
N GLY A 335 -0.32 19.16 47.42
CA GLY A 335 -0.71 18.91 48.80
C GLY A 335 -0.46 17.47 49.26
N GLN A 336 0.06 17.35 50.50
CA GLN A 336 0.38 16.13 51.29
C GLN A 336 1.74 15.48 50.99
N ARG A 337 2.79 15.70 51.80
CA ARG A 337 3.00 15.36 53.24
C ARG A 337 3.08 13.85 53.47
N SER A 338 4.30 13.31 53.59
CA SER A 338 4.84 12.77 54.86
C SER A 338 6.04 11.84 54.65
N GLN A 339 6.99 11.98 55.58
CA GLN A 339 8.21 11.21 55.89
C GLN A 339 8.00 9.67 55.81
N THR A 340 9.02 8.83 55.60
CA THR A 340 10.09 8.54 56.59
C THR A 340 11.22 7.67 55.99
N THR A 341 12.44 7.99 56.43
CA THR A 341 13.73 7.26 56.52
C THR A 341 13.61 5.74 56.83
N VAL A 342 14.54 4.80 56.63
CA VAL A 342 16.03 4.63 56.50
C VAL A 342 16.21 3.17 55.94
N THR A 343 17.30 2.65 55.35
CA THR A 343 18.67 2.47 55.86
C THR A 343 19.59 1.77 54.82
N ALA A 344 20.84 2.24 54.75
CA ALA A 344 22.14 1.55 54.61
C ALA A 344 22.55 0.67 53.39
N LYS A 345 23.50 1.25 52.60
CA LYS A 345 24.90 0.82 52.25
C LYS A 345 25.12 -0.63 51.75
N THR A 346 25.87 -0.92 50.69
CA THR A 346 27.29 -0.54 50.46
C THR A 346 27.77 -1.02 49.06
N LYS A 347 28.51 -0.19 48.29
CA LYS A 347 29.84 -0.46 47.67
C LYS A 347 30.12 0.29 46.34
N ALA A 348 31.27 0.97 46.37
CA ALA A 348 32.34 1.08 45.37
C ALA A 348 32.08 1.66 43.95
N GLN A 349 33.00 2.56 43.61
CA GLN A 349 33.13 3.36 42.39
C GLN A 349 33.49 2.53 41.15
N GLY A 350 33.00 2.96 39.98
CA GLY A 350 33.64 2.60 38.70
C GLY A 350 32.79 2.81 37.44
N LYS A 351 32.96 3.98 36.80
CA LYS A 351 32.66 4.31 35.38
C LYS A 351 31.22 4.12 34.89
N ALA A 352 30.44 5.19 35.03
CA ALA A 352 29.17 5.37 34.32
C ALA A 352 29.40 5.55 32.81
N SER A 353 29.11 4.51 32.02
CA SER A 353 28.69 4.69 30.64
C SER A 353 27.29 5.31 30.66
N SER A 354 27.14 6.46 30.01
CA SER A 354 25.86 7.14 29.84
C SER A 354 24.80 6.18 29.29
N PRO A 355 23.61 6.07 29.91
CA PRO A 355 22.54 5.26 29.36
C PRO A 355 22.06 5.88 28.05
N LYS A 356 22.15 5.10 26.97
CA LYS A 356 21.55 5.45 25.67
C LYS A 356 20.06 5.75 25.88
N ALA A 357 19.64 6.89 25.34
CA ALA A 357 18.26 7.37 25.39
C ALA A 357 17.26 6.25 25.02
N SER A 358 16.27 6.05 25.88
CA SER A 358 15.19 5.08 25.68
C SER A 358 14.37 5.45 24.45
N VAL A 359 14.46 4.60 23.44
CA VAL A 359 13.54 4.56 22.29
C VAL A 359 12.12 4.43 22.85
N GLN A 360 11.21 5.33 22.46
CA GLN A 360 9.79 5.21 22.81
C GLN A 360 9.26 3.88 22.26
N LYS A 361 9.04 2.91 23.16
CA LYS A 361 8.46 1.61 22.82
C LYS A 361 6.98 1.79 22.58
N ARG A 362 6.52 1.48 21.36
CA ARG A 362 5.09 1.24 21.10
C ARG A 362 4.65 0.06 22.00
N PRO A 363 3.39 0.03 22.46
CA PRO A 363 2.93 -1.04 23.32
C PRO A 363 3.07 -2.40 22.60
N PRO A 364 3.43 -3.47 23.32
CA PRO A 364 3.46 -4.81 22.77
C PRO A 364 2.04 -5.18 22.30
N LEU A 365 1.95 -5.78 21.12
CA LEU A 365 0.69 -6.12 20.48
C LEU A 365 0.71 -7.55 20.00
N LEU A 366 -0.21 -8.37 20.49
CA LEU A 366 -0.52 -9.69 19.93
C LEU A 366 -2.02 -9.74 19.69
N GLU A 367 -2.44 -9.60 18.44
CA GLU A 367 -3.86 -9.66 18.06
C GLU A 367 -4.04 -10.20 16.64
N LEU A 368 -5.22 -10.77 16.37
CA LEU A 368 -5.66 -11.13 15.04
C LEU A 368 -6.44 -9.97 14.42
N ASP A 369 -5.84 -9.31 13.43
CA ASP A 369 -6.49 -8.27 12.63
C ASP A 369 -7.01 -8.88 11.32
N GLY A 370 -8.28 -9.27 11.32
CA GLY A 370 -8.94 -9.97 10.22
C GLY A 370 -8.34 -11.36 9.98
N LYS A 371 -7.39 -11.47 9.05
CA LYS A 371 -6.65 -12.71 8.74
C LYS A 371 -5.17 -12.64 9.10
N LYS A 372 -4.72 -11.51 9.64
CA LYS A 372 -3.31 -11.23 9.90
C LYS A 372 -3.06 -11.20 11.39
N TRP A 373 -2.30 -12.17 11.90
CA TRP A 373 -1.77 -12.12 13.26
C TRP A 373 -0.65 -11.08 13.32
N ARG A 374 -0.80 -10.08 14.19
CA ARG A 374 0.20 -9.04 14.42
C ARG A 374 0.88 -9.31 15.75
N VAL A 375 2.20 -9.52 15.71
CA VAL A 375 3.06 -9.72 16.88
C VAL A 375 4.11 -8.62 16.88
N GLU A 376 3.87 -7.53 17.59
CA GLU A 376 4.67 -6.32 17.48
C GLU A 376 5.26 -5.85 18.81
N ASN A 377 6.48 -5.33 18.76
CA ASN A 377 7.16 -4.61 19.86
C ASN A 377 7.31 -5.40 21.18
N PHE A 378 7.34 -6.74 21.12
CA PHE A 378 7.64 -7.55 22.30
C PHE A 378 9.12 -7.54 22.64
N GLU A 379 9.43 -7.29 23.91
CA GLU A 379 10.79 -7.36 24.42
C GLU A 379 10.90 -8.36 25.56
N GLN A 380 11.92 -9.24 25.51
CA GLN A 380 12.21 -10.21 26.57
C GLN A 380 11.04 -11.16 26.89
N LYS A 381 10.22 -11.50 25.88
CA LYS A 381 9.07 -12.40 26.03
C LYS A 381 9.28 -13.68 25.27
N HIS A 382 9.39 -14.79 25.99
CA HIS A 382 9.70 -16.12 25.44
C HIS A 382 8.51 -17.09 25.45
N ASP A 383 7.35 -16.60 25.88
CA ASP A 383 6.11 -17.33 26.11
C ASP A 383 5.01 -16.97 25.09
N LEU A 384 5.38 -16.36 23.95
CA LEU A 384 4.40 -15.97 22.93
C LEU A 384 3.95 -17.20 22.15
N VAL A 385 2.66 -17.48 22.14
CA VAL A 385 2.07 -18.63 21.44
C VAL A 385 0.86 -18.15 20.63
N ILE A 386 0.77 -18.61 19.37
CA ILE A 386 -0.43 -18.51 18.54
C ILE A 386 -0.88 -19.95 18.27
N ASP A 387 -2.00 -20.34 18.87
CA ASP A 387 -2.62 -21.67 18.75
C ASP A 387 -3.91 -21.64 17.92
N GLU A 388 -4.62 -20.52 17.89
CA GLU A 388 -5.81 -20.29 17.06
C GLU A 388 -5.45 -19.99 15.59
N THR A 389 -4.91 -20.99 14.88
CA THR A 389 -4.48 -20.85 13.48
C THR A 389 -5.44 -21.42 12.45
N GLU A 390 -5.51 -20.77 11.29
CA GLU A 390 -6.26 -21.24 10.12
C GLU A 390 -5.39 -21.13 8.87
N LEU A 391 -5.70 -21.93 7.83
CA LEU A 391 -4.94 -21.97 6.57
C LEU A 391 -4.81 -20.61 5.88
N LYS A 392 -5.77 -19.72 6.05
CA LYS A 392 -5.79 -18.38 5.44
C LYS A 392 -4.97 -17.35 6.22
N HIS A 393 -4.52 -17.69 7.44
CA HIS A 393 -3.85 -16.76 8.33
C HIS A 393 -2.44 -16.45 7.88
N VAL A 394 -2.03 -15.21 8.12
CA VAL A 394 -0.67 -14.72 7.90
C VAL A 394 -0.14 -14.18 9.21
N VAL A 395 1.04 -14.60 9.65
CA VAL A 395 1.68 -14.07 10.86
C VAL A 395 2.68 -13.01 10.47
N TYR A 396 2.58 -11.84 11.08
CA TYR A 396 3.49 -10.72 10.89
C TYR A 396 4.10 -10.31 12.22
N VAL A 397 5.41 -10.52 12.33
CA VAL A 397 6.20 -10.25 13.52
C VAL A 397 7.04 -9.01 13.26
N PHE A 398 6.89 -7.96 14.07
CA PHE A 398 7.59 -6.69 13.85
C PHE A 398 8.24 -6.12 15.10
N GLY A 399 9.52 -5.78 15.02
CA GLY A 399 10.19 -5.02 16.09
C GLY A 399 10.35 -5.77 17.42
N CYS A 400 10.16 -7.09 17.44
CA CYS A 400 10.39 -7.91 18.62
C CYS A 400 11.89 -8.07 18.90
N ASN A 401 12.28 -7.97 20.17
CA ASN A 401 13.67 -8.05 20.60
C ASN A 401 13.87 -9.02 21.78
N ASN A 402 14.80 -9.98 21.63
CA ASN A 402 15.08 -10.99 22.65
C ASN A 402 13.82 -11.75 23.07
N SER A 403 13.06 -12.24 22.10
CA SER A 403 11.75 -12.85 22.32
C SER A 403 11.64 -14.18 21.56
N THR A 404 10.67 -15.01 21.92
CA THR A 404 10.39 -16.28 21.25
C THR A 404 8.90 -16.39 20.95
N LEU A 405 8.57 -16.73 19.71
CA LEU A 405 7.21 -16.96 19.24
C LEU A 405 7.04 -18.40 18.77
N GLN A 406 5.98 -19.06 19.25
CA GLN A 406 5.54 -20.36 18.76
C GLN A 406 4.23 -20.22 17.98
N VAL A 407 4.21 -20.70 16.74
CA VAL A 407 3.01 -20.74 15.89
C VAL A 407 2.62 -22.19 15.66
N LYS A 408 1.52 -22.62 16.28
CA LYS A 408 1.03 -24.00 16.19
C LYS A 408 0.05 -24.15 15.03
N GLY A 409 -0.07 -25.35 14.47
CA GLY A 409 -0.97 -25.65 13.36
C GLY A 409 -0.43 -25.24 11.98
N LYS A 410 -1.34 -24.94 11.06
CA LYS A 410 -1.01 -24.73 9.64
C LYS A 410 -1.55 -23.40 9.12
N ILE A 411 -0.66 -22.56 8.61
CA ILE A 411 -0.97 -21.19 8.14
C ILE A 411 -0.44 -20.93 6.73
N ASN A 412 -0.84 -19.79 6.14
CA ASN A 412 -0.45 -19.43 4.79
C ASN A 412 1.02 -18.98 4.72
N SER A 413 1.42 -18.02 5.53
CA SER A 413 2.78 -17.46 5.51
C SER A 413 3.15 -16.77 6.83
N ILE A 414 4.46 -16.64 7.05
CA ILE A 414 5.03 -15.92 8.20
C ILE A 414 6.01 -14.87 7.68
N ILE A 415 5.96 -13.66 8.23
CA ILE A 415 6.89 -12.58 7.93
C ILE A 415 7.45 -12.06 9.24
N ILE A 416 8.78 -12.01 9.35
CA ILE A 416 9.52 -11.44 10.47
C ILE A 416 10.27 -10.21 9.94
N ASP A 417 9.96 -9.04 10.48
CA ASP A 417 10.57 -7.78 10.06
C ASP A 417 11.13 -6.99 11.26
N ASN A 418 12.34 -6.47 11.09
CA ASN A 418 12.97 -5.57 12.06
C ASN A 418 13.12 -6.17 13.48
N CYS A 419 13.26 -7.49 13.58
CA CYS A 419 13.43 -8.20 14.85
C CYS A 419 14.92 -8.42 15.20
N LYS A 420 15.22 -8.55 16.49
CA LYS A 420 16.57 -8.82 16.98
C LYS A 420 16.56 -9.93 18.03
N LYS A 421 17.47 -10.91 17.96
CA LYS A 421 17.52 -12.03 18.92
C LYS A 421 16.14 -12.71 19.06
N MET A 422 15.51 -13.05 17.95
CA MET A 422 14.16 -13.59 17.94
C MET A 422 14.19 -15.08 17.59
N GLY A 423 13.55 -15.89 18.41
CA GLY A 423 13.25 -17.28 18.11
C GLY A 423 11.85 -17.41 17.49
N LEU A 424 11.72 -18.16 16.40
CA LEU A 424 10.44 -18.56 15.83
C LEU A 424 10.39 -20.07 15.71
N VAL A 425 9.40 -20.70 16.32
CA VAL A 425 9.09 -22.12 16.17
C VAL A 425 7.73 -22.23 15.51
N PHE A 426 7.63 -23.00 14.41
CA PHE A 426 6.35 -23.18 13.75
C PHE A 426 6.20 -24.59 13.16
N GLU A 427 4.96 -25.03 13.00
CA GLU A 427 4.65 -26.35 12.45
C GLU A 427 4.61 -26.33 10.92
N ASN A 428 3.51 -25.84 10.33
CA ASN A 428 3.30 -25.94 8.88
C ASN A 428 3.00 -24.58 8.25
N VAL A 429 3.74 -24.25 7.19
CA VAL A 429 3.53 -23.05 6.37
C VAL A 429 3.28 -23.48 4.93
N VAL A 430 2.17 -23.03 4.35
CA VAL A 430 1.77 -23.42 2.98
C VAL A 430 2.57 -22.67 1.91
N GLY A 431 2.89 -21.41 2.17
CA GLY A 431 3.56 -20.52 1.23
C GLY A 431 5.03 -20.33 1.57
N ILE A 432 5.32 -19.24 2.26
CA ILE A 432 6.68 -18.76 2.48
C ILE A 432 6.88 -18.25 3.91
N VAL A 433 8.09 -18.42 4.43
CA VAL A 433 8.57 -17.71 5.62
C VAL A 433 9.58 -16.67 5.18
N GLU A 434 9.31 -15.39 5.46
CA GLU A 434 10.17 -14.28 5.09
C GLU A 434 10.82 -13.66 6.33
N ILE A 435 12.13 -13.46 6.28
CA ILE A 435 12.92 -12.81 7.33
C ILE A 435 13.57 -11.59 6.71
N ILE A 436 13.18 -10.41 7.19
CA ILE A 436 13.49 -9.13 6.56
C ILE A 436 14.11 -8.19 7.60
N ASN A 437 15.25 -7.57 7.29
CA ASN A 437 15.84 -6.51 8.11
C ASN A 437 16.07 -6.93 9.59
N CYS A 438 16.42 -8.19 9.83
CA CYS A 438 16.53 -8.76 11.16
C CYS A 438 17.99 -8.96 11.61
N LYS A 439 18.21 -9.22 12.91
CA LYS A 439 19.53 -9.60 13.44
C LYS A 439 19.44 -10.75 14.45
N SER A 440 20.31 -11.75 14.34
CA SER A 440 20.36 -12.91 15.24
C SER A 440 19.00 -13.63 15.34
N ILE A 441 18.52 -14.20 14.25
CA ILE A 441 17.26 -14.94 14.19
C ILE A 441 17.53 -16.43 14.28
N GLN A 442 16.70 -17.13 15.05
CA GLN A 442 16.67 -18.59 15.10
C GLN A 442 15.28 -19.06 14.68
N LEU A 443 15.23 -19.83 13.60
CA LEU A 443 14.01 -20.36 13.03
C LEU A 443 14.01 -21.89 13.18
N GLN A 444 12.96 -22.46 13.75
CA GLN A 444 12.78 -23.91 13.83
C GLN A 444 11.46 -24.32 13.17
N VAL A 445 11.59 -25.17 12.16
CA VAL A 445 10.47 -25.81 11.47
C VAL A 445 10.22 -27.16 12.13
N LEU A 446 8.98 -27.41 12.54
CA LEU A 446 8.56 -28.72 13.09
C LEU A 446 7.89 -29.60 12.02
N GLY A 447 7.18 -28.99 11.06
CA GLY A 447 6.50 -29.68 9.96
C GLY A 447 7.07 -29.26 8.60
N THR A 448 6.22 -28.77 7.70
CA THR A 448 6.57 -28.46 6.31
C THR A 448 6.61 -26.95 6.02
N VAL A 449 7.55 -26.55 5.15
CA VAL A 449 7.64 -25.22 4.56
C VAL A 449 8.27 -25.32 3.17
N PRO A 450 7.65 -24.77 2.10
CA PRO A 450 8.23 -24.81 0.75
C PRO A 450 9.41 -23.87 0.54
N THR A 451 9.35 -22.66 1.10
CA THR A 451 10.36 -21.63 0.84
C THR A 451 10.63 -20.79 2.08
N ILE A 452 11.91 -20.54 2.35
CA ILE A 452 12.37 -19.58 3.35
C ILE A 452 13.20 -18.50 2.64
N SER A 453 12.78 -17.25 2.79
CA SER A 453 13.43 -16.07 2.21
C SER A 453 14.12 -15.26 3.30
N ILE A 454 15.43 -15.01 3.16
CA ILE A 454 16.26 -14.29 4.13
C ILE A 454 16.84 -13.04 3.46
N ASN A 455 16.25 -11.89 3.73
CA ASN A 455 16.60 -10.62 3.11
C ASN A 455 17.11 -9.60 4.14
N LYS A 456 18.25 -8.96 3.85
CA LYS A 456 18.81 -7.88 4.68
C LYS A 456 18.96 -8.29 6.16
N THR A 457 19.35 -9.53 6.43
CA THR A 457 19.40 -10.10 7.78
C THR A 457 20.82 -10.55 8.12
N GLU A 458 21.28 -10.23 9.33
CA GLU A 458 22.60 -10.59 9.84
C GLU A 458 22.46 -11.63 10.97
N GLY A 459 23.02 -12.82 10.80
CA GLY A 459 22.93 -13.91 11.77
C GLY A 459 21.57 -14.59 11.72
N CYS A 460 21.44 -15.64 10.92
CA CYS A 460 20.20 -16.41 10.80
C CYS A 460 20.49 -17.91 10.82
N GLN A 461 19.95 -18.60 11.82
CA GLN A 461 20.03 -20.06 11.94
C GLN A 461 18.66 -20.67 11.63
N VAL A 462 18.62 -21.58 10.66
CA VAL A 462 17.39 -22.25 10.22
C VAL A 462 17.50 -23.74 10.50
N TYR A 463 16.73 -24.22 11.48
CA TYR A 463 16.59 -25.61 11.84
C TYR A 463 15.44 -26.22 11.05
N LEU A 464 15.77 -27.07 10.07
CA LEU A 464 14.79 -27.79 9.26
C LEU A 464 14.30 -29.05 9.97
N SER A 465 13.07 -29.46 9.69
CA SER A 465 12.55 -30.77 10.09
C SER A 465 12.93 -31.83 9.05
N LYS A 466 12.70 -33.11 9.37
CA LYS A 466 12.80 -34.22 8.39
C LYS A 466 11.82 -34.05 7.23
N GLU A 467 10.71 -33.34 7.43
CA GLU A 467 9.66 -33.11 6.44
C GLU A 467 9.89 -31.87 5.58
N SER A 468 10.76 -30.94 6.02
CA SER A 468 11.05 -29.69 5.31
C SER A 468 12.40 -29.70 4.56
N LEU A 469 12.96 -30.88 4.26
CA LEU A 469 14.25 -31.00 3.57
C LEU A 469 14.21 -30.50 2.12
N ASN A 470 13.03 -30.48 1.50
CA ASN A 470 12.82 -29.93 0.14
C ASN A 470 12.54 -28.42 0.15
N CYS A 471 12.86 -27.72 1.24
CA CYS A 471 12.65 -26.28 1.36
C CYS A 471 13.68 -25.50 0.53
N ASP A 472 13.21 -24.59 -0.31
CA ASP A 472 14.07 -23.65 -1.02
C ASP A 472 14.51 -22.52 -0.10
N ILE A 473 15.82 -22.31 0.00
CA ILE A 473 16.39 -21.17 0.73
C ILE A 473 16.77 -20.08 -0.28
N VAL A 474 16.12 -18.93 -0.19
CA VAL A 474 16.41 -17.76 -1.02
C VAL A 474 16.99 -16.67 -0.13
N SER A 475 18.17 -16.16 -0.45
CA SER A 475 18.81 -15.10 0.34
C SER A 475 19.20 -13.89 -0.51
N ALA A 476 19.16 -12.71 0.11
CA ALA A 476 19.58 -11.47 -0.52
C ALA A 476 20.11 -10.47 0.51
N LYS A 477 21.31 -9.92 0.30
CA LYS A 477 21.91 -8.91 1.20
C LYS A 477 21.95 -9.35 2.68
N SER A 478 22.13 -10.65 2.92
CA SER A 478 22.13 -11.26 4.25
C SER A 478 23.48 -11.92 4.51
N SER A 479 23.87 -12.01 5.78
CA SER A 479 25.14 -12.59 6.22
C SER A 479 24.98 -13.45 7.46
N GLU A 480 25.98 -14.28 7.76
CA GLU A 480 26.02 -15.24 8.85
C GLU A 480 24.81 -16.21 8.83
N MET A 481 24.52 -16.79 7.66
CA MET A 481 23.38 -17.69 7.47
C MET A 481 23.79 -19.16 7.54
N ASN A 482 23.14 -19.92 8.42
CA ASN A 482 23.40 -21.34 8.63
C ASN A 482 22.11 -22.15 8.56
N ILE A 483 22.13 -23.22 7.76
CA ILE A 483 21.03 -24.19 7.65
C ILE A 483 21.42 -25.45 8.41
N LEU A 484 20.59 -25.82 9.37
CA LEU A 484 20.81 -26.97 10.25
C LEU A 484 19.90 -28.11 9.78
N ILE A 485 20.53 -29.16 9.29
CA ILE A 485 19.87 -30.35 8.74
C ILE A 485 19.85 -31.45 9.80
N PRO A 486 18.69 -32.04 10.12
CA PRO A 486 18.58 -33.07 11.15
C PRO A 486 19.30 -34.36 10.72
N LYS A 487 20.11 -34.92 11.62
CA LYS A 487 20.81 -36.21 11.48
C LYS A 487 20.26 -37.33 12.36
N GLY A 488 19.31 -37.01 13.24
CA GLY A 488 18.71 -37.92 14.20
C GLY A 488 17.47 -37.29 14.83
N GLU A 489 17.12 -37.69 16.06
CA GLU A 489 16.03 -37.06 16.82
C GLU A 489 16.45 -35.69 17.39
N ASP A 490 17.70 -35.54 17.83
CA ASP A 490 18.19 -34.31 18.51
C ASP A 490 19.55 -33.79 17.99
N ASP A 491 20.06 -34.31 16.87
CA ASP A 491 21.34 -33.89 16.29
C ASP A 491 21.15 -33.17 14.96
N TYR A 492 21.91 -32.09 14.75
CA TYR A 492 21.87 -31.26 13.56
C TYR A 492 23.27 -31.09 12.97
N LYS A 493 23.36 -31.20 11.65
CA LYS A 493 24.55 -30.78 10.91
C LYS A 493 24.33 -29.38 10.37
N GLU A 494 25.23 -28.48 10.73
CA GLU A 494 25.25 -27.10 10.26
C GLU A 494 25.89 -27.01 8.86
N PHE A 495 25.26 -26.24 7.98
CA PHE A 495 25.74 -25.93 6.65
C PHE A 495 25.64 -24.41 6.42
N PRO A 496 26.76 -23.70 6.21
CA PRO A 496 26.73 -22.29 5.90
C PRO A 496 26.15 -22.08 4.49
N VAL A 497 25.32 -21.05 4.34
CA VAL A 497 24.86 -20.60 3.01
C VAL A 497 25.99 -19.76 2.39
N PRO A 498 26.40 -20.01 1.13
CA PRO A 498 27.42 -19.19 0.49
C PRO A 498 27.03 -17.71 0.41
N GLU A 499 27.94 -16.84 0.84
CA GLU A 499 27.74 -15.38 0.85
C GLU A 499 28.65 -14.67 -0.16
N GLN A 500 29.74 -15.32 -0.56
CA GLN A 500 30.66 -14.84 -1.56
C GLN A 500 30.41 -15.54 -2.89
N PHE A 501 30.18 -14.73 -3.92
CA PHE A 501 29.92 -15.20 -5.27
C PHE A 501 30.94 -14.62 -6.23
N LYS A 502 31.50 -15.49 -7.08
CA LYS A 502 32.35 -15.12 -8.18
C LYS A 502 31.48 -14.98 -9.42
N THR A 503 31.53 -13.80 -10.03
CA THR A 503 30.84 -13.54 -11.31
C THR A 503 31.88 -13.32 -12.39
N VAL A 504 31.80 -14.10 -13.46
CA VAL A 504 32.71 -14.04 -14.60
C VAL A 504 31.91 -13.82 -15.88
N TRP A 505 32.47 -13.04 -16.79
CA TRP A 505 31.97 -12.94 -18.17
C TRP A 505 32.48 -14.14 -18.99
N ASP A 506 31.58 -14.98 -19.49
CA ASP A 506 31.93 -16.20 -20.25
C ASP A 506 32.15 -15.97 -21.75
N GLY A 507 32.09 -14.71 -22.20
CA GLY A 507 32.09 -14.34 -23.62
C GLY A 507 30.71 -14.00 -24.16
N SER A 508 29.63 -14.37 -23.46
CA SER A 508 28.24 -14.15 -23.88
C SER A 508 27.32 -13.64 -22.78
N LYS A 509 27.53 -14.06 -21.54
CA LYS A 509 26.72 -13.69 -20.38
C LYS A 509 27.57 -13.66 -19.11
N LEU A 510 27.00 -13.07 -18.08
CA LEU A 510 27.54 -13.17 -16.72
C LEU A 510 27.11 -14.52 -16.13
N VAL A 511 28.10 -15.28 -15.66
CA VAL A 511 27.90 -16.53 -14.93
C VAL A 511 28.36 -16.31 -13.49
N THR A 512 27.49 -16.63 -12.54
CA THR A 512 27.74 -16.44 -11.10
C THR A 512 27.73 -17.79 -10.41
N GLU A 513 28.80 -18.08 -9.66
CA GLU A 513 28.96 -19.30 -8.85
C GLU A 513 29.36 -18.91 -7.42
N PRO A 514 28.95 -19.67 -6.40
CA PRO A 514 29.49 -19.50 -5.05
C PRO A 514 30.99 -19.82 -5.06
N THR A 515 31.81 -19.05 -4.34
CA THR A 515 33.24 -19.36 -4.22
C THR A 515 33.44 -20.59 -3.34
N GLU A 516 34.37 -21.49 -3.70
CA GLU A 516 34.68 -22.72 -2.95
C GLU A 516 35.20 -22.46 -1.51
N ILE A 517 35.58 -21.22 -1.21
CA ILE A 517 35.96 -20.79 0.14
C ILE A 517 34.68 -20.39 0.88
N ALA A 518 33.84 -21.36 1.23
CA ALA A 518 32.76 -21.16 2.19
C ALA A 518 33.20 -21.75 3.54
N GLY A 519 33.68 -20.87 4.41
CA GLY A 519 33.83 -21.12 5.85
C GLY A 519 32.66 -20.50 6.60
#